data_AF-A0A7S0S5M6-F1
#
_entry.id   AF-A0A7S0S5M6-F1
#
_cell.length_a   1.000
_cell.length_b   1.000
_cell.length_c   1.000
_cell.angle_alpha   90.00
_cell.angle_beta   90.00
_cell.angle_gamma   90.00
#
_symmetry.space_group_name_H-M   'P 1'
#
loop_
_entity.id
_entity.type
_entity.pdbx_description
1 polymer ?
#
loop_
_entity_poly.entity_id
_entity_poly.type
_entity_poly.pdbx_seq_one_letter_code
_entity_poly.pdbx_strand_id
1 'polypeptide(L)'
;MPTRPGYMLALLAIVGLAAAQIPDVVIPLTNENFEHDTQAATGQTTGHWFVLFNSPQHHRSKQASELWAELAQDEDKEVIFAEADLDDKENKRLALRFKQLQPPVGVLFRDRQMFVMPGAIKDATKESVTAFWKGGYEGQGLAVPKEAAKPDPSVIEEATKVDWGRVKFGFGMLLFGFLFKNWAKNMAKEREKKEAAAARAAGGATGGAGAAPTAAAAAGKAKSS
;
A
#
# COMPACT_ATOMS: atom_id res chain seq x y z
N MET A 1 -23.51 71.95 -41.56
CA MET A 1 -23.39 70.80 -40.65
C MET A 1 -21.96 70.27 -40.75
N PRO A 2 -21.11 70.41 -39.72
CA PRO A 2 -19.79 69.80 -39.72
C PRO A 2 -19.82 68.45 -38.99
N THR A 3 -19.53 67.37 -39.71
CA THR A 3 -19.26 66.04 -39.15
C THR A 3 -17.85 66.02 -38.57
N ARG A 4 -17.72 65.81 -37.26
CA ARG A 4 -16.45 65.68 -36.55
C ARG A 4 -15.86 64.26 -36.79
N PRO A 5 -14.64 64.12 -37.32
CA PRO A 5 -13.91 62.87 -37.29
C PRO A 5 -12.97 62.87 -36.07
N GLY A 6 -12.99 61.83 -35.25
CA GLY A 6 -11.97 61.69 -34.21
C GLY A 6 -12.38 60.95 -32.94
N TYR A 7 -12.97 59.77 -33.07
CA TYR A 7 -13.03 58.79 -31.96
C TYR A 7 -12.94 57.36 -32.50
N MET A 8 -11.94 57.09 -33.32
CA MET A 8 -11.70 55.74 -33.85
C MET A 8 -10.22 55.35 -33.83
N LEU A 9 -9.53 55.60 -32.72
CA LEU A 9 -8.18 55.08 -32.48
C LEU A 9 -7.82 55.18 -30.98
N ALA A 10 -8.52 54.43 -30.14
CA ALA A 10 -8.09 54.14 -28.76
C ALA A 10 -8.78 52.89 -28.21
N LEU A 11 -8.63 51.75 -28.90
CA LEU A 11 -8.86 50.42 -28.33
C LEU A 11 -7.66 49.55 -28.69
N LEU A 12 -6.52 49.91 -28.12
CA LEU A 12 -5.30 49.12 -28.20
C LEU A 12 -5.32 48.17 -27.00
N ALA A 13 -5.34 46.88 -27.34
CA ALA A 13 -5.53 45.73 -26.49
C ALA A 13 -4.67 45.74 -25.20
N ILE A 14 -5.33 45.71 -24.05
CA ILE A 14 -4.78 45.06 -22.85
C ILE A 14 -5.40 43.67 -22.81
N VAL A 15 -4.88 42.76 -23.65
CA VAL A 15 -5.00 41.33 -23.37
C VAL A 15 -3.89 41.06 -22.36
N GLY A 16 -4.24 41.19 -21.07
CA GLY A 16 -3.38 40.74 -19.99
C GLY A 16 -3.15 39.25 -20.18
N LEU A 17 -1.94 38.90 -20.60
CA LEU A 17 -1.45 37.53 -20.60
C LEU A 17 -1.37 37.10 -19.14
N ALA A 18 -2.46 36.55 -18.60
CA ALA A 18 -2.44 35.83 -17.35
C ALA A 18 -1.63 34.56 -17.61
N ALA A 19 -0.31 34.65 -17.51
CA ALA A 19 0.53 33.47 -17.37
C ALA A 19 0.00 32.73 -16.15
N ALA A 20 -0.53 31.52 -16.34
CA ALA A 20 -0.89 30.66 -15.24
C ALA A 20 0.37 30.46 -14.40
N GLN A 21 0.42 31.11 -13.23
CA GLN A 21 1.56 30.99 -12.35
C GLN A 21 1.62 29.55 -11.84
N ILE A 22 2.76 28.90 -12.02
CA ILE A 22 3.00 27.58 -11.41
C ILE A 22 3.04 27.79 -9.90
N PRO A 23 2.18 27.12 -9.12
CA PRO A 23 2.13 27.30 -7.68
C PRO A 23 3.47 26.98 -7.02
N ASP A 24 3.85 27.78 -6.02
CA ASP A 24 5.08 27.62 -5.22
C ASP A 24 4.91 26.65 -4.03
N VAL A 25 3.74 26.03 -3.92
CA VAL A 25 3.36 25.08 -2.89
C VAL A 25 2.94 23.75 -3.49
N VAL A 26 3.19 22.66 -2.76
CA VAL A 26 2.73 21.32 -3.13
C VAL A 26 1.20 21.26 -3.04
N ILE A 27 0.55 20.89 -4.13
CA ILE A 27 -0.90 20.78 -4.19
C ILE A 27 -1.34 19.41 -3.64
N PRO A 28 -2.19 19.35 -2.61
CA PRO A 28 -2.76 18.09 -2.16
C PRO A 28 -3.79 17.58 -3.17
N LEU A 29 -3.61 16.34 -3.61
CA LEU A 29 -4.52 15.66 -4.51
C LEU A 29 -5.29 14.56 -3.78
N THR A 30 -6.57 14.50 -4.09
CA THR A 30 -7.54 13.52 -3.59
C THR A 30 -8.25 12.85 -4.76
N ASN A 31 -9.07 11.83 -4.46
CA ASN A 31 -9.96 11.24 -5.47
C ASN A 31 -10.83 12.28 -6.20
N GLU A 32 -11.22 13.35 -5.53
CA GLU A 32 -12.20 14.31 -6.05
C GLU A 32 -11.57 15.31 -7.02
N ASN A 33 -10.35 15.77 -6.72
CA ASN A 33 -9.69 16.82 -7.50
C ASN A 33 -8.63 16.26 -8.47
N PHE A 34 -8.14 15.03 -8.31
CA PHE A 34 -7.03 14.52 -9.11
C PHE A 34 -7.29 14.64 -10.63
N GLU A 35 -8.41 14.09 -11.13
CA GLU A 35 -8.69 14.16 -12.57
C GLU A 35 -9.13 15.56 -12.99
N HIS A 36 -9.84 16.29 -12.13
CA HIS A 36 -10.27 17.65 -12.40
C HIS A 36 -9.07 18.60 -12.60
N ASP A 37 -8.09 18.52 -11.71
CA ASP A 37 -6.94 19.43 -11.67
C ASP A 37 -5.85 18.99 -12.65
N THR A 38 -5.51 17.70 -12.68
CA THR A 38 -4.41 17.19 -13.53
C THR A 38 -4.84 16.93 -14.96
N GLN A 39 -6.12 16.62 -15.17
CA GLN A 39 -6.67 16.09 -16.42
C GLN A 39 -5.81 14.97 -17.03
N ALA A 40 -5.16 14.17 -16.17
CA ALA A 40 -4.09 13.27 -16.57
C ALA A 40 -4.52 12.24 -17.63
N ALA A 41 -5.78 11.78 -17.60
CA ALA A 41 -6.29 10.81 -18.57
C ALA A 41 -7.13 11.45 -19.70
N THR A 42 -7.59 12.69 -19.55
CA THR A 42 -8.61 13.30 -20.39
C THR A 42 -8.09 14.41 -21.32
N GLY A 43 -6.92 15.01 -21.05
CA GLY A 43 -6.38 16.01 -21.96
C GLY A 43 -5.20 16.84 -21.46
N GLN A 44 -4.89 16.78 -20.17
CA GLN A 44 -3.75 17.46 -19.53
C GLN A 44 -3.57 18.92 -20.00
N THR A 45 -4.63 19.71 -19.93
CA THR A 45 -4.59 21.11 -20.40
C THR A 45 -4.08 22.09 -19.34
N THR A 46 -3.85 21.62 -18.11
CA THR A 46 -3.46 22.43 -16.94
C THR A 46 -1.96 22.47 -16.68
N GLY A 47 -1.14 22.00 -17.63
CA GLY A 47 0.32 21.94 -17.52
C GLY A 47 0.84 20.56 -17.15
N HIS A 48 2.15 20.47 -16.94
CA HIS A 48 2.81 19.22 -16.54
C HIS A 48 2.75 19.07 -15.03
N TRP A 49 2.33 17.89 -14.55
CA TRP A 49 2.17 17.62 -13.14
C TRP A 49 3.20 16.60 -12.69
N PHE A 50 3.97 16.93 -11.65
CA PHE A 50 4.85 15.97 -10.99
C PHE A 50 4.27 15.60 -9.62
N VAL A 51 3.57 14.46 -9.59
CA VAL A 51 2.81 14.00 -8.44
C VAL A 51 3.65 13.02 -7.63
N LEU A 52 3.80 13.29 -6.34
CA LEU A 52 4.28 12.33 -5.36
C LEU A 52 3.11 11.47 -4.88
N PHE A 53 3.11 10.19 -5.26
CA PHE A 53 2.22 9.21 -4.66
C PHE A 53 2.87 8.70 -3.37
N ASN A 54 2.28 9.07 -2.24
CA ASN A 54 2.84 8.86 -0.91
C ASN A 54 2.01 7.91 -0.05
N SER A 55 2.60 7.50 1.07
CA SER A 55 1.99 6.65 2.10
C SER A 55 2.61 7.03 3.45
N PRO A 56 1.90 7.73 4.35
CA PRO A 56 2.43 8.17 5.65
C PRO A 56 2.94 7.04 6.55
N GLN A 57 2.51 5.81 6.29
CA GLN A 57 2.97 4.62 7.03
C GLN A 57 4.38 4.18 6.62
N HIS A 58 4.87 4.64 5.46
CA HIS A 58 6.19 4.30 4.97
C HIS A 58 7.26 5.21 5.62
N HIS A 59 8.34 4.62 6.15
CA HIS A 59 9.40 5.34 6.90
C HIS A 59 10.13 6.44 6.11
N ARG A 60 9.97 6.45 4.78
CA ARG A 60 10.61 7.41 3.86
C ARG A 60 9.67 8.48 3.31
N SER A 61 8.39 8.42 3.68
CA SER A 61 7.34 9.31 3.21
C SER A 61 7.63 10.78 3.55
N LYS A 62 8.05 11.04 4.80
CA LYS A 62 8.35 12.40 5.27
C LYS A 62 9.45 13.08 4.45
N GLN A 63 10.55 12.38 4.19
CA GLN A 63 11.66 12.91 3.40
C GLN A 63 11.24 13.21 1.95
N ALA A 64 10.39 12.37 1.38
CA ALA A 64 9.84 12.59 0.05
C ALA A 64 8.99 13.86 -0.02
N SER A 65 8.10 14.07 0.95
CA SER A 65 7.25 15.27 1.04
C SER A 65 8.08 16.53 1.26
N GLU A 66 9.12 16.47 2.10
CA GLU A 66 10.05 17.59 2.33
C GLU A 66 10.79 17.98 1.04
N LEU A 67 11.30 17.01 0.29
CA LEU A 67 11.93 17.25 -1.01
C LEU A 67 10.93 17.84 -2.02
N TRP A 68 9.69 17.34 -2.05
CA TRP A 68 8.63 17.89 -2.91
C TRP A 68 8.29 19.35 -2.56
N ALA A 69 8.26 19.68 -1.27
CA ALA A 69 8.02 21.05 -0.80
C ALA A 69 9.16 22.00 -1.19
N GLU A 70 10.41 21.55 -1.08
CA GLU A 70 11.57 22.31 -1.53
C GLU A 70 11.55 22.56 -3.05
N LEU A 71 11.25 21.52 -3.84
CA LEU A 71 11.14 21.61 -5.30
C LEU A 71 9.97 22.49 -5.74
N ALA A 72 8.86 22.47 -5.01
CA ALA A 72 7.73 23.33 -5.27
C ALA A 72 8.08 24.81 -5.13
N GLN A 73 9.05 25.18 -4.29
CA GLN A 73 9.49 26.56 -4.11
C GLN A 73 10.52 27.02 -5.16
N ASP A 74 11.02 26.12 -6.00
CA ASP A 74 11.99 26.47 -7.04
C ASP A 74 11.38 27.43 -8.07
N GLU A 75 12.08 28.52 -8.38
CA GLU A 75 11.66 29.52 -9.37
C GLU A 75 11.85 29.01 -10.80
N ASP A 76 12.79 28.09 -11.02
CA ASP A 76 13.13 27.50 -12.32
C ASP A 76 12.27 26.27 -12.67
N LYS A 77 11.25 25.96 -11.86
CA LYS A 77 10.38 24.80 -12.11
C LYS A 77 9.48 25.04 -13.32
N GLU A 78 9.30 23.98 -14.11
CA GLU A 78 8.42 23.97 -15.29
C GLU A 78 7.22 23.02 -15.09
N VAL A 79 7.09 22.45 -13.89
CA VAL A 79 6.08 21.46 -13.52
C VAL A 79 5.38 21.87 -12.23
N ILE A 80 4.12 21.49 -12.11
CA ILE A 80 3.32 21.65 -10.90
C ILE A 80 3.62 20.48 -9.97
N PHE A 81 4.08 20.77 -8.75
CA PHE A 81 4.29 19.75 -7.73
C PHE A 81 3.01 19.48 -6.96
N ALA A 82 2.70 18.20 -6.80
CA ALA A 82 1.53 17.76 -6.08
C ALA A 82 1.81 16.49 -5.29
N GLU A 83 0.97 16.20 -4.31
CA GLU A 83 1.10 15.03 -3.45
C GLU A 83 -0.25 14.35 -3.28
N ALA A 84 -0.27 13.02 -3.39
CA ALA A 84 -1.45 12.19 -3.18
C ALA A 84 -1.15 11.11 -2.14
N ASP A 85 -1.88 11.11 -1.03
CA ASP A 85 -1.80 10.05 -0.01
C ASP A 85 -2.62 8.83 -0.45
N LEU A 86 -1.98 7.69 -0.68
CA LEU A 86 -2.64 6.44 -1.08
C LEU A 86 -3.24 5.64 0.08
N ASP A 87 -2.86 5.93 1.32
CA ASP A 87 -3.41 5.29 2.51
C ASP A 87 -4.64 6.03 3.07
N ASP A 88 -4.89 7.26 2.62
CA ASP A 88 -6.08 8.01 3.01
C ASP A 88 -7.36 7.27 2.56
N LYS A 89 -8.32 7.19 3.48
CA LYS A 89 -9.63 6.57 3.24
C LYS A 89 -10.39 7.27 2.12
N GLU A 90 -10.18 8.57 1.97
CA GLU A 90 -10.79 9.38 0.92
C GLU A 90 -10.12 9.19 -0.44
N ASN A 91 -8.97 8.49 -0.50
CA ASN A 91 -8.14 8.27 -1.71
C ASN A 91 -8.12 6.82 -2.22
N LYS A 92 -9.02 5.96 -1.74
CA LYS A 92 -9.08 4.55 -2.13
C LYS A 92 -9.21 4.31 -3.64
N ARG A 93 -9.97 5.13 -4.37
CA ARG A 93 -10.12 4.98 -5.82
C ARG A 93 -8.83 5.29 -6.56
N LEU A 94 -8.11 6.32 -6.13
CA LEU A 94 -6.80 6.68 -6.65
C LEU A 94 -5.78 5.59 -6.36
N ALA A 95 -5.78 5.03 -5.15
CA ALA A 95 -4.95 3.89 -4.78
C ALA A 95 -5.24 2.65 -5.65
N LEU A 96 -6.52 2.35 -5.94
CA LEU A 96 -6.90 1.26 -6.83
C LEU A 96 -6.51 1.53 -8.29
N ARG A 97 -6.66 2.78 -8.75
CA ARG A 97 -6.32 3.25 -10.11
C ARG A 97 -4.83 3.11 -10.38
N PHE A 98 -4.00 3.40 -9.38
CA PHE A 98 -2.53 3.38 -9.46
C PHE A 98 -1.89 2.27 -8.62
N LYS A 99 -2.58 1.14 -8.41
CA LYS A 99 -2.14 0.04 -7.54
C LYS A 99 -0.79 -0.60 -7.87
N GLN A 100 -0.26 -0.36 -9.08
CA GLN A 100 1.06 -0.84 -9.50
C GLN A 100 2.20 0.05 -8.96
N LEU A 101 1.89 1.25 -8.49
CA LEU A 101 2.86 2.17 -7.91
C LEU A 101 3.23 1.72 -6.49
N GLN A 102 4.52 1.83 -6.17
CA GLN A 102 5.06 1.53 -4.83
C GLN A 102 5.41 2.86 -4.15
N PRO A 103 4.57 3.37 -3.23
CA PRO A 103 4.86 4.63 -2.54
C PRO A 103 6.06 4.49 -1.58
N PRO A 104 6.83 5.57 -1.36
CA PRO A 104 6.76 6.87 -2.03
C PRO A 104 7.36 6.82 -3.45
N VAL A 105 6.62 7.33 -4.43
CA VAL A 105 7.07 7.38 -5.83
C VAL A 105 6.61 8.66 -6.53
N GLY A 106 7.53 9.27 -7.27
CA GLY A 106 7.26 10.42 -8.12
C GLY A 106 6.80 9.98 -9.50
N VAL A 107 5.71 10.57 -9.98
CA VAL A 107 5.18 10.33 -11.33
C VAL A 107 4.97 11.65 -12.04
N LEU A 108 5.66 11.82 -13.17
CA LEU A 108 5.45 12.94 -14.07
C LEU A 108 4.30 12.59 -15.02
N PHE A 109 3.28 13.43 -15.05
CA PHE A 109 2.23 13.39 -16.06
C PHE A 109 2.57 14.42 -17.13
N ARG A 110 2.76 13.92 -18.36
CA ARG A 110 3.07 14.73 -19.54
C ARG A 110 2.56 14.08 -20.82
N ASP A 111 2.05 14.86 -21.78
CA ASP A 111 1.61 14.42 -23.11
C ASP A 111 0.58 13.26 -23.09
N ARG A 112 -0.30 13.25 -22.08
CA ARG A 112 -1.29 12.17 -21.80
C ARG A 112 -0.65 10.82 -21.42
N GLN A 113 0.61 10.86 -21.03
CA GLN A 113 1.36 9.73 -20.50
C GLN A 113 1.75 9.99 -19.04
N MET A 114 2.07 8.92 -18.34
CA MET A 114 2.73 8.96 -17.05
C MET A 114 4.12 8.37 -17.16
N PHE A 115 5.08 9.01 -16.48
CA PHE A 115 6.46 8.61 -16.43
C PHE A 115 6.84 8.44 -14.95
N VAL A 116 7.11 7.20 -14.58
CA VAL A 116 7.49 6.86 -13.21
C VAL A 116 8.97 7.16 -13.04
N MET A 117 9.31 7.97 -12.05
CA MET A 117 10.71 8.28 -11.79
C MET A 117 11.44 7.00 -11.32
N PRO A 118 12.54 6.60 -11.99
CA PRO A 118 13.28 5.41 -11.62
C PRO A 118 14.05 5.64 -10.31
N GLY A 119 14.24 4.54 -9.58
CA GLY A 119 14.90 4.57 -8.28
C GLY A 119 13.94 4.84 -7.13
N ALA A 120 14.41 4.58 -5.92
CA ALA A 120 13.63 4.90 -4.74
C ALA A 120 13.81 6.38 -4.40
N ILE A 121 12.72 7.10 -4.14
CA ILE A 121 12.72 8.53 -3.75
C ILE A 121 13.73 8.83 -2.61
N LYS A 122 14.06 7.83 -1.80
CA LYS A 122 15.05 7.92 -0.71
C LYS A 122 16.46 8.35 -1.12
N ASP A 123 16.85 8.06 -2.35
CA ASP A 123 18.16 8.44 -2.89
C ASP A 123 18.01 9.61 -3.89
N ALA A 124 16.79 10.14 -4.05
CA ALA A 124 16.54 11.24 -4.96
C ALA A 124 17.05 12.54 -4.34
N THR A 125 17.85 13.26 -5.10
CA THR A 125 18.28 14.63 -4.79
C THR A 125 17.48 15.62 -5.65
N LYS A 126 17.53 16.90 -5.28
CA LYS A 126 16.92 17.99 -6.05
C LYS A 126 17.31 17.92 -7.54
N GLU A 127 18.59 17.66 -7.80
CA GLU A 127 19.15 17.56 -9.15
C GLU A 127 18.59 16.35 -9.91
N SER A 128 18.44 15.21 -9.24
CA SER A 128 17.89 14.00 -9.88
C SER A 128 16.44 14.17 -10.31
N VAL A 129 15.61 14.80 -9.47
CA VAL A 129 14.20 15.07 -9.78
C VAL A 129 14.11 16.12 -10.89
N THR A 130 14.94 17.16 -10.82
CA THR A 130 15.05 18.21 -11.85
C THR A 130 15.47 17.64 -13.20
N ALA A 131 16.51 16.80 -13.22
CA ALA A 131 16.98 16.14 -14.43
C ALA A 131 15.91 15.21 -15.02
N PHE A 132 15.14 14.55 -14.15
CA PHE A 132 14.05 13.69 -14.60
C PHE A 132 13.01 14.50 -15.38
N TRP A 133 12.43 15.57 -14.82
CA TRP A 133 11.37 16.31 -15.54
C TRP A 133 11.87 17.13 -16.73
N LYS A 134 13.17 17.47 -16.79
CA LYS A 134 13.78 18.16 -17.94
C LYS A 134 14.04 17.26 -19.15
N GLY A 135 13.96 15.94 -19.00
CA GLY A 135 14.13 15.01 -20.12
C GLY A 135 14.50 13.58 -19.73
N GLY A 136 14.89 13.31 -18.48
CA GLY A 136 15.21 11.96 -18.02
C GLY A 136 14.06 10.95 -18.08
N TYR A 137 12.83 11.40 -18.34
CA TYR A 137 11.65 10.56 -18.54
C TYR A 137 11.50 9.98 -19.96
N GLU A 138 12.22 10.51 -20.94
CA GLU A 138 12.04 10.14 -22.35
C GLU A 138 12.17 8.63 -22.57
N GLY A 139 11.26 8.06 -23.37
CA GLY A 139 11.22 6.63 -23.67
C GLY A 139 10.57 5.73 -22.60
N GLN A 140 10.15 6.26 -21.45
CA GLN A 140 9.54 5.49 -20.34
C GLN A 140 8.02 5.70 -20.21
N GLY A 141 7.38 6.25 -21.25
CA GLY A 141 5.99 6.67 -21.19
C GLY A 141 5.00 5.52 -21.09
N LEU A 142 4.21 5.51 -20.02
CA LEU A 142 3.11 4.59 -19.81
C LEU A 142 1.78 5.30 -20.02
N ALA A 143 0.76 4.56 -20.45
CA ALA A 143 -0.59 5.10 -20.56
C ALA A 143 -1.14 5.41 -19.16
N VAL A 144 -1.74 6.59 -18.98
CA VAL A 144 -2.40 6.95 -17.73
C VAL A 144 -3.64 6.06 -17.54
N PRO A 145 -3.76 5.28 -16.44
CA PRO A 145 -4.96 4.52 -16.16
C PRO A 145 -6.17 5.47 -16.13
N LYS A 146 -7.26 5.14 -16.82
CA LYS A 146 -8.49 5.94 -16.73
C LYS A 146 -9.16 5.71 -15.39
N GLU A 147 -9.87 6.71 -14.89
CA GLU A 147 -10.75 6.50 -13.74
C GLU A 147 -11.80 5.43 -14.09
N ALA A 148 -11.92 4.41 -13.24
CA ALA A 148 -12.99 3.44 -13.40
C ALA A 148 -14.32 4.17 -13.23
N ALA A 149 -15.26 3.97 -14.15
CA ALA A 149 -16.61 4.48 -13.99
C ALA A 149 -17.14 4.06 -12.60
N LYS A 150 -17.78 4.98 -11.88
CA LYS A 150 -18.41 4.66 -10.59
C LYS A 150 -19.25 3.39 -10.78
N PRO A 151 -18.94 2.28 -10.07
CA PRO A 151 -19.77 1.10 -10.18
C PRO A 151 -21.19 1.50 -9.76
N ASP A 152 -22.17 1.06 -10.54
CA ASP A 152 -23.58 1.31 -10.27
C ASP A 152 -23.87 0.91 -8.80
N PRO A 153 -24.52 1.78 -7.99
CA PRO A 153 -24.79 1.50 -6.58
C PRO A 153 -25.47 0.15 -6.34
N SER A 154 -26.23 -0.37 -7.32
CA SER A 154 -26.82 -1.72 -7.26
C SER A 154 -25.80 -2.86 -7.16
N VAL A 155 -24.61 -2.71 -7.77
CA VAL A 155 -23.54 -3.71 -7.74
C VAL A 155 -22.83 -3.71 -6.38
N ILE A 156 -22.76 -2.56 -5.70
CA ILE A 156 -22.18 -2.44 -4.36
C ILE A 156 -23.09 -3.10 -3.31
N GLU A 157 -24.40 -2.95 -3.46
CA GLU A 157 -25.39 -3.58 -2.57
C GLU A 157 -25.39 -5.12 -2.69
N GLU A 158 -25.11 -5.65 -3.88
CA GLU A 158 -24.93 -7.08 -4.10
C GLU A 158 -23.62 -7.61 -3.50
N ALA A 159 -22.50 -6.88 -3.66
CA ALA A 159 -21.19 -7.27 -3.14
C ALA A 159 -21.05 -7.14 -1.61
N THR A 160 -21.93 -6.36 -0.95
CA THR A 160 -21.92 -6.18 0.51
C THR A 160 -22.87 -7.13 1.25
N LYS A 161 -23.63 -7.97 0.53
CA LYS A 161 -24.40 -9.06 1.17
C LYS A 161 -23.43 -10.12 1.71
N VAL A 162 -23.17 -10.02 3.01
CA VAL A 162 -22.45 -11.05 3.76
C VAL A 162 -23.23 -12.35 3.68
N ASP A 163 -22.65 -13.36 3.02
CA ASP A 163 -23.18 -14.71 2.99
C ASP A 163 -23.02 -15.37 4.37
N TRP A 164 -24.02 -15.15 5.21
CA TRP A 164 -24.14 -15.75 6.54
C TRP A 164 -24.14 -17.28 6.51
N GLY A 165 -24.48 -17.91 5.37
CA GLY A 165 -24.37 -19.36 5.20
C GLY A 165 -22.90 -19.80 5.21
N ARG A 166 -22.05 -19.09 4.47
CA ARG A 166 -20.61 -19.35 4.40
C ARG A 166 -19.89 -19.03 5.72
N VAL A 167 -20.29 -17.97 6.43
CA VAL A 167 -19.77 -17.64 7.77
C VAL A 167 -20.17 -18.69 8.80
N LYS A 168 -21.44 -19.13 8.82
CA LYS A 168 -21.91 -20.20 9.71
C LYS A 168 -21.20 -21.53 9.44
N PHE A 169 -20.97 -21.86 8.18
CA PHE A 169 -20.23 -23.07 7.80
C PHE A 169 -18.78 -23.03 8.31
N GLY A 170 -18.08 -21.89 8.13
CA GLY A 170 -16.73 -21.71 8.66
C GLY A 170 -16.65 -21.85 10.18
N PHE A 171 -17.60 -21.25 10.90
CA PHE A 171 -17.67 -21.36 12.36
C PHE A 171 -18.01 -22.79 12.82
N GLY A 172 -18.91 -23.48 12.12
CA GLY A 172 -19.25 -24.88 12.37
C GLY A 172 -18.07 -25.84 12.17
N MET A 173 -17.27 -25.63 11.12
CA MET A 173 -16.04 -26.41 10.90
C MET A 173 -14.99 -26.20 12.00
N LEU A 174 -14.83 -24.97 12.48
CA LEU A 174 -13.95 -24.68 13.61
C LEU A 174 -14.40 -25.38 14.89
N LEU A 175 -15.69 -25.34 15.19
CA LEU A 175 -16.25 -26.01 16.36
C LEU A 175 -16.10 -27.54 16.28
N PHE A 176 -16.36 -28.12 15.09
CA PHE A 176 -16.19 -29.53 14.85
C PHE A 176 -14.72 -29.96 14.98
N GLY A 177 -13.78 -29.18 14.45
CA GLY A 177 -12.34 -29.44 14.61
C GLY A 177 -11.89 -29.43 16.07
N PHE A 178 -12.42 -28.49 16.88
CA PHE A 178 -12.14 -28.44 18.32
C PHE A 178 -12.71 -29.65 19.07
N LEU A 179 -13.95 -30.03 18.78
CA LEU A 179 -14.60 -31.20 19.39
C LEU A 179 -13.91 -32.52 19.00
N PHE A 180 -13.55 -32.68 17.73
CA PHE A 180 -12.84 -33.86 17.24
C PHE A 180 -11.46 -34.00 17.88
N LYS A 181 -10.72 -32.88 18.03
CA LYS A 181 -9.43 -32.87 18.72
C LYS A 181 -9.57 -33.28 20.19
N ASN A 182 -10.63 -32.84 20.86
CA ASN A 182 -10.86 -33.19 22.26
C ASN A 182 -11.30 -34.66 22.44
N TRP A 183 -12.14 -35.15 21.52
CA TRP A 183 -12.54 -36.56 21.47
C TRP A 183 -11.37 -37.50 21.19
N ALA A 184 -10.52 -37.18 20.21
CA ALA A 184 -9.33 -37.97 19.88
C ALA A 184 -8.34 -38.07 21.06
N LYS A 185 -8.14 -36.97 21.80
CA LYS A 185 -7.33 -36.97 23.03
C LYS A 185 -7.92 -37.88 24.11
N ASN A 186 -9.24 -37.90 24.26
CA ASN A 186 -9.90 -38.75 25.25
C ASN A 186 -9.77 -40.24 24.87
N MET A 187 -9.89 -40.55 23.58
CA MET A 187 -9.72 -41.92 23.07
C MET A 187 -8.29 -42.44 23.24
N ALA A 188 -7.27 -41.59 23.07
CA ALA A 188 -5.87 -41.96 23.31
C ALA A 188 -5.63 -42.32 24.78
N LYS A 189 -6.14 -41.51 25.72
CA LYS A 189 -6.04 -41.79 27.18
C LYS A 189 -6.70 -43.10 27.58
N GLU A 190 -7.85 -43.43 27.00
CA GLU A 190 -8.54 -44.69 27.28
C GLU A 190 -7.80 -45.91 26.72
N ARG A 191 -7.06 -45.77 25.61
CA ARG A 191 -6.17 -46.83 25.10
C ARG A 191 -4.97 -47.05 26.02
N GLU A 192 -4.29 -45.99 26.45
CA GLU A 192 -3.17 -46.07 27.38
C GLU A 192 -3.58 -46.71 28.72
N LYS A 193 -4.78 -46.38 29.25
CA LYS A 193 -5.32 -47.02 30.46
C LYS A 193 -5.58 -48.51 30.28
N LYS A 194 -6.13 -48.91 29.13
CA LYS A 194 -6.40 -50.33 28.82
C LYS A 194 -5.10 -51.12 28.65
N GLU A 195 -4.11 -50.54 27.98
CA GLU A 195 -2.78 -51.14 27.83
C GLU A 195 -2.05 -51.24 29.18
N ALA A 196 -2.12 -50.21 30.02
CA ALA A 196 -1.56 -50.25 31.38
C ALA A 196 -2.28 -51.27 32.29
N ALA A 197 -3.59 -51.43 32.15
CA ALA A 197 -4.36 -52.44 32.88
C ALA A 197 -4.03 -53.87 32.39
N ALA A 198 -3.88 -54.07 31.08
CA ALA A 198 -3.47 -55.34 30.50
C ALA A 198 -2.03 -55.73 30.91
N ALA A 199 -1.09 -54.77 30.92
CA ALA A 199 0.28 -54.99 31.37
C ALA A 199 0.36 -55.35 32.86
N ARG A 200 -0.47 -54.74 33.71
CA ARG A 200 -0.59 -55.11 35.14
C ARG A 200 -1.20 -56.49 35.35
N ALA A 201 -2.16 -56.90 34.52
CA ALA A 201 -2.72 -58.24 34.56
C ALA A 201 -1.70 -59.31 34.11
N ALA A 202 -0.83 -58.98 33.14
CA ALA A 202 0.24 -59.87 32.66
C ALA A 202 1.43 -59.97 33.64
N GLY A 203 1.70 -58.93 34.45
CA GLY A 203 2.80 -58.90 35.42
C GLY A 203 2.53 -59.60 36.76
N GLY A 204 1.33 -60.11 37.00
CA GLY A 204 0.93 -60.74 38.28
C GLY A 204 1.38 -62.19 38.50
N ALA A 205 2.08 -62.80 37.55
CA ALA A 205 2.39 -64.23 37.56
C ALA A 205 3.86 -64.54 37.27
N THR A 206 4.82 -63.94 37.98
CA THR A 206 6.17 -64.53 38.18
C THR A 206 6.96 -63.74 39.22
N GLY A 207 7.50 -64.43 40.23
CA GLY A 207 8.79 -64.04 40.82
C GLY A 207 8.83 -63.76 42.31
N GLY A 208 8.50 -64.76 43.14
CA GLY A 208 9.04 -64.85 44.49
C GLY A 208 10.41 -65.54 44.49
N ALA A 209 11.31 -65.02 45.32
CA ALA A 209 12.52 -65.62 45.90
C ALA A 209 13.78 -65.79 45.03
N GLY A 210 14.92 -65.27 45.54
CA GLY A 210 16.25 -65.75 45.16
C GLY A 210 17.42 -64.78 45.31
N ALA A 211 17.91 -64.62 46.56
CA ALA A 211 19.25 -64.26 47.04
C ALA A 211 20.33 -63.58 46.14
N ALA A 212 20.96 -62.56 46.71
CA ALA A 212 22.19 -61.85 46.32
C ALA A 212 23.49 -62.65 46.70
N PRO A 213 24.72 -62.08 46.70
CA PRO A 213 25.38 -61.05 45.84
C PRO A 213 26.78 -61.51 45.32
N THR A 214 27.46 -60.73 44.45
CA THR A 214 28.93 -60.48 44.52
C THR A 214 29.43 -59.41 43.53
N ALA A 215 30.26 -58.49 44.07
CA ALA A 215 31.41 -57.75 43.49
C ALA A 215 31.20 -56.86 42.22
N ALA A 216 31.79 -55.67 42.03
CA ALA A 216 32.81 -54.87 42.72
C ALA A 216 32.82 -53.41 42.19
N ALA A 217 33.34 -52.50 43.02
CA ALA A 217 34.24 -51.36 42.74
C ALA A 217 33.92 -50.34 41.60
N ALA A 218 33.65 -49.07 41.96
CA ALA A 218 34.61 -47.93 41.95
C ALA A 218 34.55 -47.15 40.62
N ALA A 219 34.69 -45.83 40.47
CA ALA A 219 34.91 -44.62 41.26
C ALA A 219 34.29 -43.49 40.39
N GLY A 220 33.77 -42.35 40.85
CA GLY A 220 34.42 -41.33 41.67
C GLY A 220 34.11 -39.94 41.07
N LYS A 221 33.67 -39.00 41.93
CA LYS A 221 33.88 -37.52 41.92
C LYS A 221 33.49 -36.70 40.66
N ALA A 222 33.01 -35.46 40.73
CA ALA A 222 32.69 -34.52 41.80
C ALA A 222 32.00 -33.25 41.22
N LYS A 223 31.17 -32.59 42.05
CA LYS A 223 30.98 -31.13 42.31
C LYS A 223 31.16 -30.13 41.14
N SER A 224 30.15 -29.32 40.81
CA SER A 224 29.68 -28.10 41.53
C SER A 224 30.76 -27.04 41.76
N SER A 225 30.66 -25.94 41.01
CA SER A 225 30.61 -24.57 41.53
C SER A 225 30.18 -23.63 40.40
#